data_AF-X1EYM2-F1
#
_entry.id   AF-X1EYM2-F1
#
_cell.length_a   1.000
_cell.length_b   1.000
_cell.length_c   1.000
_cell.angle_alpha   90.00
_cell.angle_beta   90.00
_cell.angle_gamma   90.00
#
_symmetry.space_group_name_H-M   'P 1'
#
loop_
_entity.id
_entity.type
_entity.pdbx_description
1 polymer ?
#
loop_
_entity_poly.entity_id
_entity_poly.type
_entity_poly.pdbx_seq_one_letter_code
_entity_poly.pdbx_strand_id
1 'polypeptide(L)' 'MGDLELALLAYYRSHPLSSLTTQETDEYLYLEVKLVLETWEKTKRG' A
#
# COMPACT_ATOMS: atom_id res chain seq x y z
N MET A 1 -0.65 -7.56 -6.25
CA MET A 1 -0.98 -7.44 -4.83
C MET A 1 -2.02 -8.49 -4.53
N GLY A 2 -1.87 -9.19 -3.40
CA GLY A 2 -2.88 -10.11 -2.90
C GLY A 2 -3.96 -9.40 -2.08
N ASP A 3 -5.06 -10.09 -1.78
CA ASP A 3 -6.21 -9.54 -1.04
C ASP A 3 -5.83 -9.01 0.36
N LEU A 4 -4.93 -9.70 1.06
CA LEU A 4 -4.42 -9.27 2.37
C LEU A 4 -3.69 -7.93 2.28
N GLU A 5 -2.84 -7.76 1.26
CA GLU A 5 -2.07 -6.53 1.06
C GLU A 5 -2.99 -5.34 0.75
N LEU A 6 -4.05 -5.58 -0.03
CA LEU A 6 -5.06 -4.58 -0.32
C LEU A 6 -5.90 -4.22 0.92
N ALA A 7 -6.24 -5.21 1.75
CA ALA A 7 -6.95 -5.00 3.01
C ALA A 7 -6.11 -4.20 4.02
N LEU A 8 -4.82 -4.51 4.16
CA LEU A 8 -3.89 -3.74 4.98
C LEU A 8 -3.71 -2.31 4.48
N LEU A 9 -3.56 -2.13 3.16
CA LEU A 9 -3.47 -0.81 2.57
C LEU A 9 -4.74 0.03 2.84
N ALA A 10 -5.92 -0.58 2.73
CA ALA A 10 -7.18 0.07 3.06
C ALA A 10 -7.28 0.43 4.55
N TYR A 11 -6.86 -0.48 5.44
CA TYR A 11 -6.78 -0.24 6.87
C TYR A 11 -5.89 0.98 7.16
N TYR A 12 -4.66 1.02 6.66
CA TYR A 12 -3.74 2.15 6.89
C TYR A 12 -4.27 3.47 6.34
N ARG A 13 -4.88 3.48 5.14
CA ARG A 13 -5.49 4.70 4.56
C ARG A 13 -6.67 5.26 5.36
N SER A 14 -7.36 4.41 6.13
CA SER A 14 -8.50 4.82 6.95
C SER A 14 -8.09 5.45 8.29
N HIS A 15 -6.80 5.45 8.63
CA HIS A 15 -6.28 5.97 9.88
C HIS A 15 -5.38 7.19 9.63
N PRO A 16 -5.37 8.19 10.54
CA PRO A 16 -4.36 9.24 10.52
C PRO A 16 -2.95 8.63 10.61
N LEU A 17 -1.98 9.15 9.85
CA LEU A 17 -0.59 8.67 9.94
C LEU A 17 -0.02 8.75 11.36
N SER A 18 -0.45 9.74 12.15
CA SER A 18 -0.03 9.91 13.53
C SER A 18 -0.48 8.80 14.48
N SER A 19 -1.45 7.96 14.08
CA SER A 19 -1.88 6.80 14.87
C SER A 19 -1.16 5.50 14.49
N LEU A 20 -0.32 5.52 13.45
CA LEU A 20 0.47 4.36 13.04
C LEU A 20 1.81 4.36 13.79
N THR A 21 2.27 3.17 14.15
CA THR A 21 3.65 2.97 14.60
C THR A 21 4.62 3.19 13.43
N THR A 22 5.91 3.33 13.75
CA THR A 22 6.96 3.40 12.71
C THR A 22 6.94 2.19 11.79
N GLN A 23 6.71 1.00 12.34
CA GLN A 23 6.64 -0.24 11.55
C GLN A 23 5.42 -0.24 10.61
N GLU A 24 4.24 0.12 11.11
CA GLU A 24 3.02 0.21 10.28
C GLU A 24 3.15 1.31 9.21
N THR A 25 3.84 2.40 9.51
CA THR A 25 4.11 3.47 8.53
C THR A 25 5.03 2.98 7.42
N ASP A 26 6.09 2.23 7.77
CA ASP A 26 7.01 1.64 6.78
C ASP A 26 6.28 0.62 5.88
N GLU A 27 5.45 -0.25 6.49
CA GLU A 27 4.62 -1.21 5.76
C GLU A 27 3.61 -0.50 4.84
N TYR A 28 2.96 0.57 5.32
CA TYR A 28 2.04 1.38 4.52
C TYR A 28 2.74 1.97 3.28
N LEU A 29 3.91 2.59 3.47
CA LEU A 29 4.69 3.18 2.37
C LEU A 29 5.14 2.12 1.37
N TYR A 30 5.57 0.95 1.84
CA TYR A 30 5.92 -0.17 0.99
C TYR A 30 4.74 -0.60 0.11
N LEU A 31 3.53 -0.74 0.69
CA LEU A 31 2.33 -1.14 -0.03
C LEU A 31 1.89 -0.09 -1.06
N GLU A 32 1.99 1.21 -0.75
CA GLU A 32 1.73 2.30 -1.70
C GLU A 32 2.66 2.22 -2.91
N VAL A 33 3.97 2.07 -2.68
CA VAL A 33 4.97 1.96 -3.76
C VAL A 33 4.70 0.71 -4.61
N LYS A 34 4.42 -0.43 -3.97
CA LYS A 34 4.09 -1.68 -4.66
C LYS A 34 2.87 -1.52 -5.57
N LEU A 35 1.79 -0.89 -5.07
CA LEU A 35 0.58 -0.65 -5.85
C LEU A 35 0.86 0.19 -7.10
N VAL A 36 1.65 1.26 -6.94
CA VAL A 36 2.06 2.13 -8.05
C VAL A 36 2.83 1.31 -9.08
N LEU A 37 3.87 0.57 -8.67
CA LEU A 37 4.70 -0.21 -9.59
C LEU A 37 3.88 -1.24 -10.38
N GLU A 38 3.01 -2.01 -9.71
CA GLU A 38 2.17 -3.00 -10.40
C GLU A 38 1.19 -2.34 -11.38
N THR A 39 0.66 -1.16 -11.04
CA THR A 39 -0.22 -0.40 -11.94
C THR A 39 0.55 0.06 -13.17
N TRP A 40 1.75 0.61 -12.99
CA TRP A 40 2.64 1.02 -14.07
C TRP A 40 3.02 -0.15 -14.98
N GLU A 41 3.34 -1.32 -14.41
CA GLU A 41 3.67 -2.52 -15.18
C GLU A 41 2.49 -3.03 -16.01
N LYS A 42 1.27 -3.00 -15.46
CA LYS A 42 0.05 -3.36 -16.20
C LYS A 42 -0.19 -2.41 -17.37
N THR A 43 -0.08 -1.10 -17.14
CA THR A 43 -0.24 -0.08 -18.20
C THR A 43 0.81 -0.22 -19.31
N LYS A 44 2.04 -0.63 -19.01
CA LYS A 44 3.07 -0.87 -20.04
C LYS A 44 2.83 -2.14 -20.88
N ARG A 45 2.02 -3.08 -20.40
CA ARG A 45 1.75 -4.37 -21.06
C ARG A 45 0.42 -4.40 -21.82
N GLY A 46 -0.43 -3.39 -21.66
CA GLY A 46 -1.70 -3.22 -22.40
C GLY A 46 -1.56 -2.24 -23.55
#